data_AF-A0A8T3QE30-F1
#
_entry.id   AF-A0A8T3QE30-F1
#
_cell.length_a   1.000
_cell.length_b   1.000
_cell.length_c   1.000
_cell.angle_alpha   90.00
_cell.angle_beta   90.00
_cell.angle_gamma   90.00
#
_symmetry.space_group_name_H-M   'P 1'
#
loop_
_entity.id
_entity.type
_entity.pdbx_description
1 polymer ?
#
loop_
_entity_poly.entity_id
_entity_poly.type
_entity_poly.pdbx_seq_one_letter_code
_entity_poly.pdbx_strand_id
1 'polypeptide(L)'
;MSEQLIPIEEVLYVFESWTLMVKSDFSHFLESGSELLLFDSAKQEVGKAKLNRLLSSRNPNINPFEITVIEKPQDFKQVKFFKVIY
;
A
#
# COMPACT_ATOMS: atom_id res chain seq x y z
N MET A 1 -0.94 18.96 -4.63
CA MET A 1 -1.50 18.18 -3.51
C MET A 1 -0.32 17.62 -2.73
N SER A 2 -0.33 17.76 -1.41
CA SER A 2 0.81 17.47 -0.53
C SER A 2 1.29 16.03 -0.64
N GLU A 3 2.61 15.86 -0.73
CA GLU A 3 3.34 14.60 -0.83
C GLU A 3 3.27 13.78 0.47
N GLN A 4 2.07 13.33 0.86
CA GLN A 4 1.88 12.67 2.13
C GLN A 4 2.20 11.18 2.03
N LEU A 5 3.14 10.73 2.86
CA LEU A 5 3.37 9.31 3.13
C LEU A 5 2.21 8.76 3.94
N ILE A 6 1.57 7.72 3.42
CA ILE A 6 0.42 7.07 4.03
C ILE A 6 0.91 5.86 4.82
N PRO A 7 0.57 5.75 6.11
CA PRO A 7 0.98 4.61 6.92
C PRO A 7 0.25 3.34 6.49
N ILE A 8 1.00 2.23 6.51
CA ILE A 8 0.49 0.87 6.32
C ILE A 8 0.50 0.20 7.69
N GLU A 9 -0.65 -0.32 8.10
CA GLU A 9 -0.76 -1.06 9.35
C GLU A 9 -0.07 -2.42 9.23
N GLU A 10 -0.31 -3.11 8.11
CA GLU A 10 0.25 -4.43 7.86
C GLU A 10 0.37 -4.73 6.35
N VAL A 11 1.35 -5.56 6.00
CA VAL A 11 1.53 -6.11 4.65
C VAL A 11 1.36 -7.63 4.73
N LEU A 12 0.40 -8.15 3.98
CA LEU A 12 0.05 -9.56 3.98
C LEU A 12 0.25 -10.17 2.59
N TYR A 13 0.57 -11.46 2.54
CA TYR A 13 0.53 -12.25 1.32
C TYR A 13 -0.65 -13.24 1.41
N VAL A 14 -1.70 -12.99 0.63
CA VAL A 14 -2.97 -13.73 0.71
C VAL A 14 -3.43 -14.08 -0.70
N PHE A 15 -3.84 -15.33 -0.92
CA PHE A 15 -4.31 -15.82 -2.22
C PHE A 15 -3.36 -15.46 -3.37
N GLU A 16 -2.07 -15.71 -3.17
CA GLU A 16 -1.01 -15.43 -4.13
C GLU A 16 -0.80 -13.93 -4.47
N SER A 17 -1.41 -13.03 -3.69
CA SER A 17 -1.35 -11.58 -3.89
C SER A 17 -0.79 -10.84 -2.67
N TRP A 18 -0.12 -9.71 -2.90
CA TRP A 18 0.30 -8.81 -1.84
C TRP A 18 -0.83 -7.85 -1.50
N THR A 19 -1.15 -7.72 -0.21
CA THR A 19 -2.22 -6.86 0.30
C THR A 19 -1.65 -5.87 1.32
N LEU A 20 -1.94 -4.58 1.13
CA LEU A 20 -1.65 -3.53 2.09
C LEU A 20 -2.90 -3.27 2.95
N MET A 21 -2.75 -3.35 4.27
CA MET A 21 -3.79 -3.01 5.24
C MET A 21 -3.61 -1.55 5.64
N VAL A 22 -4.56 -0.69 5.28
CA VAL A 22 -4.45 0.76 5.47
C VAL A 22 -5.67 1.30 6.21
N LYS A 23 -5.47 2.30 7.07
CA LYS A 23 -6.58 2.98 7.74
C LYS A 23 -7.53 3.65 6.73
N SER A 24 -8.84 3.50 6.96
CA SER A 24 -9.88 4.01 6.05
C SER A 24 -9.76 5.50 5.73
N ASP A 25 -9.31 6.33 6.68
CA ASP A 25 -9.14 7.78 6.49
C ASP A 25 -8.16 8.14 5.35
N PHE A 26 -7.28 7.21 4.96
CA PHE A 26 -6.31 7.40 3.89
C PHE A 26 -6.68 6.68 2.59
N SER A 27 -7.91 6.17 2.49
CA SER A 27 -8.34 5.35 1.35
C SER A 27 -9.08 6.13 0.26
N HIS A 28 -9.59 7.31 0.58
CA HIS A 28 -10.57 8.03 -0.26
C HIS A 28 -10.04 8.50 -1.62
N PHE A 29 -8.73 8.54 -1.80
CA PHE A 29 -8.05 9.01 -3.02
C PHE A 29 -7.34 7.88 -3.78
N LEU A 30 -7.53 6.62 -3.36
CA LEU A 30 -6.88 5.46 -3.99
C LEU A 30 -7.78 4.86 -5.04
N GLU A 31 -7.30 4.84 -6.28
CA GLU A 31 -8.00 4.26 -7.41
C GLU A 31 -7.24 3.05 -7.94
N SER A 32 -7.99 2.10 -8.52
CA SER A 32 -7.37 0.94 -9.17
C SER A 32 -6.56 1.42 -10.36
N GLY A 33 -5.32 0.94 -10.46
CA GLY A 33 -4.35 1.40 -11.44
C GLY A 33 -3.34 2.40 -10.90
N SER A 34 -3.54 2.98 -9.70
CA SER A 34 -2.59 3.93 -9.13
C SER A 34 -1.22 3.30 -8.87
N GLU A 35 -0.16 4.04 -9.18
CA GLU A 35 1.21 3.65 -8.87
C GLU A 35 1.62 4.15 -7.48
N LEU A 36 2.29 3.26 -6.75
CA LEU A 36 2.68 3.44 -5.36
C LEU A 36 4.20 3.32 -5.24
N LEU A 37 4.83 4.31 -4.63
CA LEU A 37 6.18 4.16 -4.06
C LEU A 37 6.05 3.60 -2.65
N LEU A 38 6.85 2.59 -2.31
CA LEU A 38 6.85 1.93 -1.01
C LEU A 38 8.06 2.39 -0.19
N PHE A 39 7.84 2.64 1.10
CA PHE A 39 8.87 3.15 2.00
C PHE A 39 8.95 2.34 3.29
N ASP A 40 10.14 2.30 3.87
CA ASP A 40 10.39 1.67 5.17
C ASP A 40 10.08 2.58 6.37
N SER A 41 10.35 2.10 7.59
CA SER A 41 10.20 2.89 8.82
C SER A 41 11.10 4.13 8.87
N ALA A 42 12.24 4.12 8.16
CA ALA A 42 13.15 5.26 8.04
C ALA A 42 12.75 6.22 6.92
N LYS A 43 11.61 5.98 6.24
CA LYS A 43 11.09 6.73 5.09
C LYS A 43 12.01 6.66 3.86
N GLN A 44 12.82 5.60 3.74
CA GLN A 44 13.60 5.33 2.54
C GLN A 44 12.76 4.55 1.53
N GLU A 45 12.89 4.89 0.24
CA GLU A 45 12.22 4.14 -0.83
C GLU A 45 12.80 2.73 -0.90
N VAL A 46 11.93 1.72 -0.86
CA VAL A 46 12.31 0.30 -0.90
C VAL A 46 11.68 -0.47 -2.06
N GLY A 47 10.78 0.15 -2.81
CA GLY A 47 10.19 -0.50 -3.98
C GLY A 47 9.01 0.26 -4.58
N LYS A 48 8.40 -0.36 -5.59
CA LYS A 48 7.26 0.18 -6.34
C LYS A 48 6.18 -0.87 -6.52
N ALA A 49 4.93 -0.45 -6.46
CA ALA A 49 3.78 -1.30 -6.68
C ALA A 49 2.68 -0.58 -7.46
N LYS A 50 1.74 -1.35 -8.01
CA LYS A 50 0.52 -0.85 -8.62
C LYS A 50 -0.67 -1.35 -7.82
N LEU A 51 -1.60 -0.45 -7.49
CA LEU A 51 -2.86 -0.84 -6.88
C LEU A 51 -3.70 -1.59 -7.91
N ASN A 52 -4.00 -2.85 -7.64
CA ASN A 52 -4.79 -3.68 -8.53
C ASN A 52 -6.29 -3.51 -8.28
N ARG A 53 -6.69 -3.67 -7.01
CA ARG A 53 -8.08 -3.52 -6.58
C ARG A 53 -8.21 -3.19 -5.11
N LEU A 54 -9.29 -2.50 -4.78
CA LEU A 54 -9.74 -2.31 -3.41
C LEU A 54 -10.55 -3.55 -2.98
N LEU A 55 -10.19 -4.14 -1.85
CA LEU A 55 -10.89 -5.30 -1.30
C LEU A 55 -11.97 -4.83 -0.31
N SER A 56 -13.09 -5.55 -0.27
CA SER A 56 -14.15 -5.27 0.70
C SER A 56 -13.71 -5.70 2.10
N SER A 57 -13.94 -4.83 3.08
CA SER A 57 -13.60 -5.08 4.49
C SER A 57 -14.84 -5.06 5.36
N ARG A 58 -14.91 -5.97 6.34
CA ARG A 58 -15.89 -5.90 7.43
C ARG A 58 -15.43 -5.00 8.57
N ASN A 59 -14.13 -4.66 8.61
CA ASN A 59 -13.59 -3.72 9.58
C ASN A 59 -13.72 -2.31 9.00
N PRO A 60 -14.56 -1.42 9.57
CA PRO A 60 -14.79 -0.09 9.01
C PRO A 60 -13.55 0.82 9.07
N ASN A 61 -12.55 0.46 9.88
CA ASN A 61 -11.36 1.27 10.10
C ASN A 61 -10.18 0.87 9.21
N ILE A 62 -10.27 -0.27 8.51
CA ILE A 62 -9.18 -0.80 7.68
C ILE A 62 -9.70 -1.18 6.30
N ASN A 63 -9.08 -0.60 5.28
CA ASN A 63 -9.29 -0.93 3.88
C ASN A 63 -8.08 -1.70 3.34
N PRO A 64 -8.28 -2.97 2.93
CA PRO A 64 -7.26 -3.77 2.27
C PRO A 64 -7.13 -3.38 0.79
N PHE A 65 -5.89 -3.18 0.34
CA PHE A 65 -5.57 -2.92 -1.07
C PHE A 65 -4.71 -4.03 -1.62
N GLU A 66 -5.22 -4.70 -2.64
CA GLU A 66 -4.40 -5.65 -3.40
C GLU A 66 -3.45 -4.87 -4.31
N ILE A 67 -2.17 -5.21 -4.25
CA ILE A 67 -1.13 -4.59 -5.05
C ILE A 67 -0.38 -5.63 -5.89
N THR A 68 0.05 -5.20 -7.08
CA THR A 68 1.03 -5.91 -7.88
C THR A 68 2.39 -5.22 -7.71
N VAL A 69 3.41 -5.98 -7.35
CA VAL A 69 4.74 -5.41 -7.10
C VAL A 69 5.48 -5.25 -8.43
N ILE A 70 5.88 -4.01 -8.73
CA ILE A 70 6.63 -3.64 -9.95
C ILE A 70 8.14 -3.78 -9.68
N GLU A 71 8.59 -3.25 -8.54
CA GLU A 71 9.99 -3.28 -8.10
C GLU A 71 10.04 -3.81 -6.67
N LYS A 72 10.69 -4.96 -6.47
CA LYS A 72 10.58 -5.73 -5.22
C LYS A 72 11.48 -5.17 -4.12
N PRO A 73 10.95 -4.95 -2.90
CA PRO A 73 11.79 -4.80 -1.72
C PRO A 73 12.52 -6.12 -1.41
N GLN A 74 13.68 -6.03 -0.76
CA GLN A 74 14.39 -7.22 -0.24
C GLN A 74 13.56 -7.95 0.83
N ASP A 75 12.74 -7.22 1.60
CA ASP A 75 11.84 -7.77 2.60
C ASP A 75 10.56 -6.91 2.72
N PHE A 76 9.39 -7.52 2.45
CA PHE A 76 8.10 -6.84 2.55
C PHE A 76 7.73 -6.44 3.97
N LYS A 77 8.30 -7.07 5.01
CA LYS A 77 8.08 -6.67 6.40
C LYS A 77 8.61 -5.28 6.71
N GLN A 78 9.55 -4.79 5.89
CA GLN A 78 10.12 -3.46 6.05
C GLN A 78 9.20 -2.36 5.55
N VAL A 79 8.24 -2.66 4.67
CA VAL A 79 7.33 -1.66 4.11
C VAL A 79 6.37 -1.17 5.20
N LYS A 80 6.41 0.14 5.48
CA LYS A 80 5.59 0.83 6.51
C LYS A 80 4.79 2.00 5.98
N PHE A 81 5.17 2.55 4.83
CA PHE A 81 4.44 3.63 4.21
C PHE A 81 4.36 3.45 2.70
N PHE A 82 3.43 4.16 2.07
CA PHE A 82 3.44 4.36 0.63
C PHE A 82 3.10 5.80 0.25
N LYS A 83 3.42 6.17 -0.99
CA LYS A 83 3.02 7.43 -1.63
C LYS A 83 2.37 7.09 -2.97
N VAL A 84 1.23 7.70 -3.26
CA VAL A 84 0.63 7.64 -4.60
C VAL A 84 1.37 8.60 -5.52
N ILE A 85 1.80 8.12 -6.68
CA ILE A 85 2.53 8.94 -7.65
C ILE A 85 1.76 9.25 -8.92
N TYR A 86 0.85 8.37 -9.38
CA TYR A 86 -0.02 8.59 -10.54
C TYR A 86 -1.27 7.70 -10.48
#